data_AF-A0AA39QAP1-F1
#
_entry.id   AF-A0AA39QAP1-F1
#
_cell.length_a   1.000
_cell.length_b   1.000
_cell.length_c   1.000
_cell.angle_alpha   90.00
_cell.angle_beta   90.00
_cell.angle_gamma   90.00
#
_symmetry.space_group_name_H-M   'P 1'
#
loop_
_entity.id
_entity.type
_entity.pdbx_description
1 polymer ?
#
loop_
_entity_poly.entity_id
_entity_poly.type
_entity_poly.pdbx_seq_one_letter_code
_entity_poly.pdbx_strand_id
1 'polypeptide(L)'
;MSQNDGDNELEDEDSQVEQSRNMTLHGNHGKGGGVFIIEGIQALKADDPAFMGFRGCLSKFMEGQFKKYPDIIPKVHGQKVTFSSFHPKDKIQSHGLLKVDYENTVDWTTSTDYLWCSPDFYNHPQYDCLLIDSTDRPFFAQLMMVFTCVIGGKDFPLALIHPFDQPIDAATEKLDDDLGFY
;
A
#
# COMPACT_ATOMS: atom_id res chain seq x y z
N MET A 1 -33.62 27.96 -45.47
CA MET A 1 -32.36 28.75 -45.48
C MET A 1 -32.48 29.75 -44.33
N SER A 2 -31.81 29.60 -43.20
CA SER A 2 -30.73 28.71 -42.83
C SER A 2 -30.82 28.39 -41.33
N GLN A 3 -30.34 27.21 -40.99
CA GLN A 3 -29.99 26.76 -39.65
C GLN A 3 -28.93 27.68 -39.05
N ASN A 4 -28.94 27.81 -37.72
CA ASN A 4 -27.74 28.11 -36.96
C ASN A 4 -27.77 27.18 -35.75
N ASP A 5 -27.32 25.95 -36.00
CA ASP A 5 -26.95 24.97 -34.98
C ASP A 5 -25.66 25.50 -34.33
N GLY A 6 -25.77 25.96 -33.09
CA GLY A 6 -24.65 26.33 -32.25
C GLY A 6 -24.41 25.18 -31.29
N ASP A 7 -23.44 24.34 -31.63
CA ASP A 7 -22.96 23.23 -30.82
C ASP A 7 -22.50 23.75 -29.45
N ASN A 8 -23.25 23.43 -28.40
CA ASN A 8 -22.76 23.51 -27.03
C ASN A 8 -21.84 22.31 -26.83
N GLU A 9 -20.53 22.54 -26.99
CA GLU A 9 -19.50 21.65 -26.47
C GLU A 9 -19.77 21.41 -24.98
N LEU A 10 -20.10 20.16 -24.65
CA LEU A 10 -20.11 19.68 -23.29
C LEU A 10 -18.64 19.72 -22.83
N GLU A 11 -18.31 20.73 -22.03
CA GLU A 11 -17.09 20.71 -21.26
C GLU A 11 -17.13 19.45 -20.38
N ASP A 12 -16.29 18.48 -20.72
CA ASP A 12 -16.00 17.33 -19.87
C ASP A 12 -15.44 17.89 -18.55
N GLU A 13 -16.31 18.02 -17.55
CA GLU A 13 -15.89 18.24 -16.17
C GLU A 13 -15.07 17.02 -15.77
N ASP A 14 -13.76 17.22 -15.80
CA ASP A 14 -12.72 16.35 -15.28
C ASP A 14 -13.09 16.00 -13.82
N SER A 15 -13.80 14.88 -13.64
CA SER A 15 -14.34 14.47 -12.36
C SER A 15 -13.18 14.03 -11.50
N GLN A 16 -12.62 14.97 -10.74
CA GLN A 16 -11.69 14.66 -9.67
C GLN A 16 -12.41 13.72 -8.71
N VAL A 17 -12.05 12.44 -8.77
CA VAL A 17 -12.55 11.43 -7.84
C VAL A 17 -12.07 11.87 -6.45
N GLU A 18 -13.00 12.31 -5.58
CA GLU A 18 -12.67 12.56 -4.18
C GLU A 18 -12.16 11.25 -3.56
N GLN A 19 -10.85 11.20 -3.32
CA GLN A 19 -10.18 10.08 -2.69
C GLN A 19 -10.64 9.92 -1.22
N SER A 20 -10.56 8.69 -0.71
CA SER A 20 -10.95 8.28 0.65
C SER A 20 -10.70 9.35 1.71
N ARG A 21 -11.76 9.70 2.46
CA ARG A 21 -11.74 10.78 3.44
C ARG A 21 -10.92 10.43 4.68
N ASN A 22 -10.87 9.15 5.07
CA ASN A 22 -10.10 8.69 6.22
C ASN A 22 -9.69 7.21 6.08
N MET A 23 -8.42 6.91 6.33
CA MET A 23 -7.91 5.55 6.48
C MET A 23 -7.47 5.33 7.93
N THR A 24 -7.90 4.21 8.53
CA THR A 24 -7.53 3.83 9.90
C THR A 24 -6.95 2.42 9.94
N LEU A 25 -5.90 2.25 10.75
CA LEU A 25 -5.21 0.98 10.94
C LEU A 25 -5.68 0.33 12.23
N HIS A 26 -6.05 -0.95 12.15
CA HIS A 26 -6.52 -1.73 13.29
C HIS A 26 -5.77 -3.07 13.42
N GLY A 27 -5.60 -3.54 14.66
CA GLY A 27 -5.01 -4.86 14.93
C GLY A 27 -4.08 -4.98 16.15
N ASN A 28 -4.26 -4.21 17.22
CA ASN A 28 -3.33 -4.25 18.38
C ASN A 28 -3.35 -5.58 19.18
N HIS A 29 -4.39 -6.41 19.02
CA HIS A 29 -4.55 -7.66 19.78
C HIS A 29 -5.15 -8.76 18.91
N GLY A 30 -4.29 -9.58 18.30
CA GLY A 30 -4.67 -10.77 17.51
C GLY A 30 -3.48 -11.32 16.70
N LYS A 31 -3.63 -12.50 16.09
CA LYS A 31 -2.56 -13.16 15.30
C LYS A 31 -2.09 -12.36 14.07
N GLY A 32 -2.87 -11.38 13.60
CA GLY A 32 -2.56 -10.56 12.41
C GLY A 32 -1.93 -9.19 12.70
N GLY A 33 -1.67 -8.83 13.97
CA GLY A 33 -1.04 -7.54 14.31
C GLY A 33 -0.16 -7.62 15.55
N GLY A 34 0.67 -6.59 15.76
CA GLY A 34 1.61 -6.55 16.88
C GLY A 34 2.96 -5.92 16.55
N VAL A 35 3.80 -5.80 17.58
CA VAL A 35 5.14 -5.20 17.45
C VAL A 35 6.13 -6.29 17.03
N PHE A 36 6.77 -6.12 15.88
CA PHE A 36 7.80 -7.01 15.38
C PHE A 36 9.13 -6.28 15.27
N ILE A 37 10.23 -7.01 15.46
CA ILE A 37 11.55 -6.55 15.01
C ILE A 37 11.69 -6.87 13.52
N ILE A 38 12.31 -5.97 12.75
CA ILE A 38 12.43 -6.11 11.30
C ILE A 38 13.08 -7.45 10.90
N GLU A 39 14.15 -7.86 11.58
CA GLU A 39 14.79 -9.16 11.35
C GLU A 39 13.85 -10.33 11.62
N GLY A 40 12.98 -10.22 12.63
CA GLY A 40 12.00 -11.23 12.98
C GLY A 40 10.96 -11.44 11.87
N ILE A 41 10.59 -10.38 11.14
CA ILE A 41 9.67 -10.50 9.99
C ILE A 41 10.31 -11.32 8.87
N GLN A 42 11.57 -11.03 8.55
CA GLN A 42 12.28 -11.76 7.51
C GLN A 42 12.47 -13.23 7.89
N ALA A 43 12.69 -13.53 9.17
CA ALA A 43 12.77 -14.90 9.66
C ALA A 43 11.41 -15.63 9.64
N LEU A 44 10.33 -14.96 10.06
CA LEU A 44 8.97 -15.52 10.06
C LEU A 44 8.40 -15.77 8.67
N LYS A 45 8.89 -15.01 7.68
CA LYS A 45 8.44 -15.05 6.28
C LYS A 45 9.58 -15.44 5.32
N ALA A 46 10.52 -16.24 5.80
CA ALA A 46 11.71 -16.62 5.04
C ALA A 46 11.37 -17.36 3.72
N ASP A 47 10.28 -18.12 3.73
CA ASP A 47 9.79 -18.89 2.57
C ASP A 47 8.97 -18.05 1.58
N ASP A 48 8.67 -16.79 1.91
CA ASP A 48 7.85 -15.90 1.09
C ASP A 48 8.73 -14.90 0.33
N PRO A 49 8.80 -15.00 -1.03
CA PRO A 49 9.61 -14.10 -1.85
C PRO A 49 9.30 -12.62 -1.65
N ALA A 50 8.06 -12.26 -1.28
CA ALA A 50 7.67 -10.86 -1.07
C ALA A 50 8.43 -10.21 0.10
N PHE A 51 8.95 -11.00 1.03
CA PHE A 51 9.71 -10.52 2.20
C PHE A 51 11.23 -10.63 2.02
N MET A 52 11.68 -11.12 0.85
CA MET A 52 13.11 -11.19 0.53
C MET A 52 13.72 -9.80 0.54
N GLY A 53 14.78 -9.61 1.33
CA GLY A 53 15.46 -8.32 1.44
C GLY A 53 14.62 -7.18 2.04
N PHE A 54 13.50 -7.49 2.72
CA PHE A 54 12.54 -6.52 3.26
C PHE A 54 13.20 -5.29 3.92
N ARG A 55 14.14 -5.48 4.86
CA ARG A 55 14.85 -4.36 5.52
C ARG A 55 15.54 -3.43 4.53
N GLY A 56 16.23 -4.00 3.55
CA GLY A 56 16.97 -3.26 2.53
C GLY A 56 16.02 -2.48 1.61
N CYS A 57 14.95 -3.13 1.15
CA CYS A 57 13.92 -2.49 0.32
C CYS A 57 13.22 -1.35 1.07
N LEU A 58 12.79 -1.59 2.31
CA LEU A 58 12.15 -0.59 3.16
C LEU A 58 13.08 0.61 3.43
N SER A 59 14.37 0.35 3.70
CA SER A 59 15.36 1.41 3.92
C SER A 59 15.52 2.28 2.67
N LYS A 60 15.71 1.66 1.50
CA LYS A 60 15.84 2.37 0.22
C LYS A 60 14.59 3.17 -0.11
N PHE A 61 13.41 2.60 0.12
CA PHE A 61 12.14 3.29 -0.09
C PHE A 61 12.05 4.56 0.75
N MET A 62 12.25 4.46 2.07
CA MET A 62 12.15 5.62 2.97
C MET A 62 13.22 6.69 2.67
N GLU A 63 14.44 6.28 2.34
CA GLU A 63 15.48 7.21 1.89
C GLU A 63 15.06 7.96 0.62
N GLY A 64 14.47 7.25 -0.35
CA GLY A 64 13.90 7.85 -1.57
C GLY A 64 12.77 8.83 -1.27
N GLN A 65 11.84 8.47 -0.38
CA GLN A 65 10.74 9.35 0.03
C GLN A 65 11.26 10.64 0.68
N PHE A 66 12.27 10.56 1.54
CA PHE A 66 12.87 11.76 2.17
C PHE A 66 13.65 12.63 1.19
N LYS A 67 14.25 12.06 0.15
CA LYS A 67 14.86 12.82 -0.94
C LYS A 67 13.80 13.53 -1.79
N LYS A 68 12.70 12.84 -2.13
CA LYS A 68 11.63 13.38 -2.96
C LYS A 68 10.78 14.42 -2.23
N TYR A 69 10.54 14.21 -0.94
CA TYR A 69 9.69 15.05 -0.09
C TYR A 69 10.43 15.50 1.17
N PRO A 70 11.33 16.49 1.10
CA PRO A 70 12.15 16.92 2.25
C PRO A 70 11.37 17.47 3.45
N ASP A 71 10.09 17.77 3.27
CA ASP A 71 9.20 18.34 4.29
C ASP A 71 8.57 17.27 5.20
N ILE A 72 8.51 16.01 4.75
CA ILE A 72 8.01 14.91 5.60
C ILE A 72 9.04 14.46 6.64
N ILE A 73 10.31 14.87 6.47
CA ILE A 73 11.43 14.51 7.34
C ILE A 73 11.16 15.01 8.76
N PRO A 74 11.16 14.13 9.78
CA PRO A 74 10.94 14.51 11.16
C PRO A 74 12.00 15.50 11.66
N LYS A 75 11.60 16.42 12.54
CA LYS A 75 12.51 17.31 13.24
C LYS A 75 12.53 16.99 14.73
N VAL A 76 13.71 16.74 15.28
CA VAL A 76 13.92 16.53 16.72
C VAL A 76 14.68 17.75 17.24
N HIS A 77 14.09 18.46 18.20
CA HIS A 77 14.62 19.74 18.71
C HIS A 77 14.93 20.77 17.60
N GLY A 78 14.07 20.84 16.57
CA GLY A 78 14.22 21.76 15.44
C GLY A 78 15.21 21.32 14.36
N GLN A 79 15.99 20.25 14.57
CA GLN A 79 16.92 19.70 13.57
C GLN A 79 16.30 18.53 12.81
N LYS A 80 16.48 18.51 11.49
CA LYS A 80 16.04 17.38 10.65
C LYS A 80 16.79 16.11 11.06
N VAL A 81 16.05 15.03 11.24
CA VAL A 81 16.62 13.71 11.51
C VAL A 81 17.34 13.22 10.27
N THR A 82 18.55 12.70 10.47
CA THR A 82 19.29 12.00 9.41
C THR A 82 18.86 10.53 9.42
N PHE A 83 18.36 10.04 8.30
CA PHE A 83 17.99 8.65 8.10
C PHE A 83 18.79 8.07 6.93
N SER A 84 19.45 6.93 7.15
CA SER A 84 20.22 6.22 6.13
C SER A 84 19.72 4.79 5.91
N SER A 85 19.36 4.09 6.99
CA SER A 85 18.76 2.75 6.90
C SER A 85 18.12 2.35 8.22
N PHE A 86 17.21 1.37 8.16
CA PHE A 86 16.73 0.67 9.35
C PHE A 86 17.77 -0.33 9.87
N HIS A 87 17.91 -0.39 11.18
CA HIS A 87 18.66 -1.40 11.90
C HIS A 87 17.84 -2.70 12.01
N PRO A 88 18.46 -3.90 12.00
CA PRO A 88 17.74 -5.18 12.10
C PRO A 88 16.79 -5.30 13.32
N LYS A 89 17.17 -4.63 14.41
CA LYS A 89 16.42 -4.62 15.68
C LYS A 89 15.38 -3.49 15.78
N ASP A 90 15.26 -2.65 14.75
CA ASP A 90 14.21 -1.64 14.74
C ASP A 90 12.84 -2.32 14.75
N LYS A 91 11.90 -1.68 15.44
CA LYS A 91 10.56 -2.20 15.64
C LYS A 91 9.62 -1.59 14.61
N ILE A 92 8.71 -2.41 14.11
CA ILE A 92 7.54 -1.97 13.36
C ILE A 92 6.28 -2.51 14.02
N GLN A 93 5.20 -1.77 13.91
CA GLN A 93 3.88 -2.19 14.36
C GLN A 93 3.10 -2.71 13.15
N SER A 94 2.84 -4.01 13.10
CA SER A 94 1.97 -4.60 12.07
C SER A 94 0.50 -4.44 12.45
N HIS A 95 -0.33 -4.22 11.43
CA HIS A 95 -1.78 -4.10 11.52
C HIS A 95 -2.41 -5.16 10.62
N GLY A 96 -3.48 -5.81 11.10
CA GLY A 96 -4.14 -6.88 10.35
C GLY A 96 -5.30 -6.41 9.48
N LEU A 97 -5.73 -5.16 9.68
CA LEU A 97 -6.90 -4.57 9.05
C LEU A 97 -6.64 -3.11 8.69
N LEU A 98 -6.93 -2.75 7.45
CA LEU A 98 -7.02 -1.38 6.95
C LEU A 98 -8.50 -1.05 6.72
N LYS A 99 -9.03 -0.10 7.49
CA LYS A 99 -10.38 0.43 7.34
C LYS A 99 -10.33 1.70 6.50
N VAL A 100 -11.07 1.73 5.40
CA VAL A 100 -11.08 2.83 4.43
C VAL A 100 -12.49 3.40 4.37
N ASP A 101 -12.65 4.64 4.82
CA ASP A 101 -13.92 5.37 4.70
C ASP A 101 -13.85 6.25 3.45
N TYR A 102 -14.85 6.14 2.58
CA TYR A 102 -14.93 6.90 1.33
C TYR A 102 -16.36 7.34 1.05
N GLU A 103 -16.52 8.37 0.22
CA GLU A 103 -17.85 8.80 -0.23
C GLU A 103 -18.25 8.00 -1.46
N ASN A 104 -19.40 7.34 -1.38
CA ASN A 104 -19.96 6.63 -2.51
C ASN A 104 -20.56 7.65 -3.49
N THR A 105 -20.10 7.61 -4.75
CA THR A 105 -20.50 8.56 -5.78
C THR A 105 -21.96 8.39 -6.24
N VAL A 106 -22.60 7.27 -5.91
CA VAL A 106 -24.00 7.01 -6.30
C VAL A 106 -24.99 7.71 -5.37
N ASP A 107 -24.75 7.62 -4.06
CA ASP A 107 -25.69 8.09 -3.03
C ASP A 107 -25.13 9.19 -2.13
N TRP A 108 -23.85 9.58 -2.33
CA TRP A 108 -23.13 10.57 -1.54
C TRP A 108 -23.10 10.23 -0.04
N THR A 109 -23.19 8.93 0.27
CA THR A 109 -23.08 8.43 1.64
C THR A 109 -21.67 7.96 1.93
N THR A 110 -21.28 7.99 3.21
CA THR A 110 -20.02 7.39 3.63
C THR A 110 -20.14 5.87 3.62
N SER A 111 -19.33 5.24 2.78
CA SER A 111 -19.13 3.79 2.73
C SER A 111 -17.79 3.43 3.39
N THR A 112 -17.66 2.17 3.82
CA THR A 112 -16.46 1.68 4.51
C THR A 112 -16.04 0.34 3.92
N ASP A 113 -14.80 0.27 3.44
CA ASP A 113 -14.13 -0.97 3.09
C ASP A 113 -13.21 -1.45 4.21
N TYR A 114 -13.19 -2.76 4.39
CA TYR A 114 -12.37 -3.45 5.39
C TYR A 114 -11.41 -4.39 4.66
N LEU A 115 -10.14 -4.00 4.59
CA LEU A 115 -9.11 -4.70 3.85
C LEU A 115 -8.22 -5.48 4.80
N TRP A 116 -8.25 -6.80 4.68
CA TRP A 116 -7.54 -7.73 5.53
C TRP A 116 -6.20 -8.14 4.92
N CYS A 117 -5.18 -8.23 5.77
CA CYS A 117 -3.87 -8.79 5.42
C CYS A 117 -3.44 -9.84 6.45
N SER A 118 -4.37 -10.71 6.84
CA SER A 118 -4.14 -11.71 7.87
C SER A 118 -3.48 -12.97 7.27
N PRO A 119 -2.25 -13.32 7.70
CA PRO A 119 -1.58 -14.50 7.21
C PRO A 119 -2.18 -15.82 7.74
N ASP A 120 -3.12 -15.78 8.69
CA ASP A 120 -3.71 -16.95 9.34
C ASP A 120 -5.23 -16.75 9.59
N PHE A 121 -5.99 -16.59 8.51
CA PHE A 121 -7.45 -16.58 8.55
C PHE A 121 -7.96 -18.03 8.37
N TYR A 122 -8.36 -18.68 9.46
CA TYR A 122 -8.76 -20.10 9.48
C TYR A 122 -7.69 -21.07 8.90
N ASN A 123 -6.41 -20.87 9.24
CA ASN A 123 -5.26 -21.63 8.70
C ASN A 123 -4.97 -21.41 7.20
N HIS A 124 -5.58 -20.39 6.59
CA HIS A 124 -5.28 -19.97 5.23
C HIS A 124 -4.89 -18.49 5.21
N PRO A 125 -3.84 -18.10 4.47
CA PRO A 125 -3.54 -16.69 4.27
C PRO A 125 -4.66 -16.04 3.44
N GLN A 126 -5.19 -14.93 3.92
CA GLN A 126 -6.12 -14.09 3.16
C GLN A 126 -5.54 -12.70 3.00
N TYR A 127 -5.28 -12.35 1.73
CA TYR A 127 -4.78 -11.06 1.32
C TYR A 127 -5.78 -10.45 0.35
N ASP A 128 -6.38 -9.33 0.74
CA ASP A 128 -7.33 -8.64 -0.12
C ASP A 128 -6.60 -7.90 -1.26
N CYS A 129 -7.27 -7.77 -2.40
CA CYS A 129 -6.77 -7.05 -3.56
C CYS A 129 -7.19 -5.58 -3.52
N LEU A 130 -6.34 -4.73 -4.07
CA LEU A 130 -6.49 -3.28 -4.13
C LEU A 130 -6.40 -2.81 -5.57
N LEU A 131 -7.18 -1.79 -5.91
CA LEU A 131 -6.93 -0.94 -7.06
C LEU A 131 -6.19 0.30 -6.57
N ILE A 132 -4.94 0.48 -7.00
CA ILE A 132 -4.08 1.57 -6.56
C ILE A 132 -4.04 2.63 -7.65
N ASP A 133 -4.46 3.83 -7.29
CA ASP A 133 -4.28 5.02 -8.11
C ASP A 133 -2.83 5.52 -8.02
N SER A 134 -2.09 5.41 -9.12
CA SER A 134 -0.67 5.74 -9.22
C SER A 134 -0.46 6.88 -10.20
N THR A 135 0.73 7.50 -10.17
CA THR A 135 1.03 8.66 -11.04
C THR A 135 0.95 8.37 -12.53
N ASP A 136 1.17 7.11 -12.93
CA ASP A 136 1.22 6.72 -14.35
C ASP A 136 -0.13 6.18 -14.81
N ARG A 137 -0.66 5.17 -14.11
CA ARG A 137 -1.98 4.59 -14.32
C ARG A 137 -2.43 3.79 -13.09
N PRO A 138 -3.73 3.60 -12.88
CA PRO A 138 -4.22 2.66 -11.87
C PRO A 138 -3.76 1.23 -12.16
N PHE A 139 -3.46 0.47 -11.11
CA PHE A 139 -3.07 -0.94 -11.22
C PHE A 139 -3.63 -1.79 -10.08
N PHE A 140 -3.82 -3.08 -10.34
CA PHE A 140 -4.24 -4.03 -9.30
C PHE A 140 -3.03 -4.56 -8.54
N ALA A 141 -3.19 -4.70 -7.22
CA ALA A 141 -2.20 -5.30 -6.36
C ALA A 141 -2.85 -6.13 -5.26
N GLN A 142 -2.10 -7.03 -4.66
CA GLN A 142 -2.48 -7.74 -3.45
C GLN A 142 -1.85 -7.07 -2.22
N LEU A 143 -2.63 -6.88 -1.16
CA LEU A 143 -2.16 -6.30 0.09
C LEU A 143 -1.49 -7.36 0.98
N MET A 144 -0.16 -7.32 1.07
CA MET A 144 0.61 -8.35 1.78
C MET A 144 0.75 -8.05 3.27
N MET A 145 0.96 -6.78 3.64
CA MET A 145 1.14 -6.36 5.03
C MET A 145 0.88 -4.86 5.18
N VAL A 146 0.22 -4.47 6.26
CA VAL A 146 0.10 -3.07 6.67
C VAL A 146 0.84 -2.86 7.97
N PHE A 147 1.66 -1.82 8.07
CA PHE A 147 2.48 -1.60 9.24
C PHE A 147 2.82 -0.12 9.44
N THR A 148 3.31 0.21 10.63
CA THR A 148 3.83 1.53 10.98
C THR A 148 5.27 1.38 11.43
N CYS A 149 6.16 2.20 10.89
CA CYS A 149 7.52 2.37 11.41
C CYS A 149 7.68 3.75 12.03
N VAL A 150 8.61 3.88 12.98
CA VAL A 150 8.89 5.15 13.67
C VAL A 150 10.26 5.65 13.26
N ILE A 151 10.33 6.85 12.70
CA ILE A 151 11.59 7.52 12.38
C ILE A 151 11.59 8.87 13.08
N GLY A 152 12.60 9.16 13.89
CA GLY A 152 12.71 10.47 14.54
C GLY A 152 11.53 10.81 15.46
N GLY A 153 10.84 9.81 16.02
CA GLY A 153 9.64 9.98 16.84
C GLY A 153 8.35 10.24 16.05
N LYS A 154 8.39 10.21 14.72
CA LYS A 154 7.21 10.32 13.85
C LYS A 154 6.84 8.96 13.27
N ASP A 155 5.54 8.69 13.25
CA ASP A 155 4.96 7.48 12.68
C ASP A 155 4.80 7.60 11.16
N PHE A 156 5.16 6.53 10.46
CA PHE A 156 5.01 6.38 9.03
C PHE A 156 4.19 5.11 8.74
N PRO A 157 2.88 5.25 8.47
CA PRO A 157 2.05 4.13 8.02
C PRO A 157 2.43 3.76 6.59
N LEU A 158 2.64 2.46 6.36
CA LEU A 158 3.12 1.89 5.11
C LEU A 158 2.39 0.58 4.83
N ALA A 159 2.34 0.22 3.55
CA ALA A 159 1.85 -1.07 3.10
C ALA A 159 2.90 -1.76 2.22
N LEU A 160 3.07 -3.06 2.40
CA LEU A 160 3.73 -3.94 1.45
C LEU A 160 2.65 -4.51 0.53
N ILE A 161 2.85 -4.36 -0.78
CA ILE A 161 1.91 -4.80 -1.80
C ILE A 161 2.65 -5.67 -2.82
N HIS A 162 1.90 -6.56 -3.47
CA HIS A 162 2.35 -7.32 -4.62
C HIS A 162 1.57 -6.85 -5.87
N PRO A 163 2.16 -6.03 -6.75
CA PRO A 163 1.49 -5.57 -7.97
C PRO A 163 1.26 -6.72 -8.96
N PHE A 164 0.10 -6.75 -9.62
CA PHE A 164 -0.24 -7.75 -10.64
C PHE A 164 0.12 -7.32 -12.06
N ASP A 165 0.58 -6.08 -12.25
CA ASP A 165 0.99 -5.56 -13.56
C ASP A 165 2.51 -5.60 -13.77
N GLN A 166 3.24 -6.28 -12.89
CA GLN A 166 4.65 -6.58 -13.12
C GLN A 166 4.79 -7.52 -14.32
N PRO A 167 5.68 -7.23 -15.27
CA PRO A 167 5.98 -8.16 -16.36
C PRO A 167 6.40 -9.51 -15.78
N ILE A 168 5.76 -10.58 -16.25
CA ILE A 168 6.20 -11.94 -15.93
C ILE A 168 7.61 -12.10 -16.51
N ASP A 169 8.58 -12.50 -15.70
CA ASP A 169 9.90 -12.83 -16.21
C ASP A 169 9.74 -13.98 -17.21
N ALA A 170 10.29 -13.82 -18.43
CA ALA A 170 10.21 -14.84 -19.48
C ALA A 170 10.75 -16.23 -19.05
N ALA A 171 11.53 -16.29 -17.96
CA ALA A 171 12.02 -17.52 -17.35
C ALA A 171 10.99 -18.26 -16.47
N THR A 172 9.91 -17.59 -16.07
CA THR A 172 8.82 -18.11 -15.22
C THR A 172 7.48 -18.23 -15.95
N GLU A 173 7.43 -17.87 -17.23
CA GLU A 173 6.28 -18.15 -18.10
C GLU A 173 6.01 -19.65 -18.12
N LYS A 174 4.99 -20.08 -17.38
CA LYS A 174 4.49 -21.45 -17.43
C LYS A 174 3.03 -21.36 -17.82
N LEU A 175 2.75 -21.77 -19.04
CA LEU A 175 1.40 -21.84 -19.56
C LEU A 175 0.55 -22.71 -18.63
N ASP A 176 -0.57 -22.17 -18.19
CA ASP A 176 -1.59 -22.92 -17.46
C ASP A 176 -2.14 -24.03 -18.34
N ASP A 177 -2.03 -25.27 -17.86
CA ASP A 177 -2.38 -26.47 -18.63
C ASP A 177 -3.90 -26.61 -18.81
N ASP A 178 -4.72 -25.99 -17.95
CA ASP A 178 -6.18 -26.09 -17.99
C ASP A 178 -6.84 -25.00 -18.85
N LEU A 179 -6.42 -23.74 -18.70
CA LEU A 179 -7.05 -22.60 -19.38
C LEU A 179 -6.17 -21.93 -20.43
N GLY A 180 -4.89 -22.30 -20.54
CA GLY A 180 -3.97 -21.78 -21.55
C GLY A 180 -3.58 -20.31 -21.33
N PHE A 181 -3.75 -19.80 -20.11
CA PHE A 181 -3.25 -18.48 -19.72
C PHE A 181 -1.75 -18.55 -19.37
N TYR A 182 -1.03 -17.44 -19.52
CA TYR A 182 0.38 -17.32 -19.12
C TYR A 182 0.52 -16.85 -17.68
#